data_AF-A0A7U9SSB3-F1
#
_entry.id   AF-A0A7U9SSB3-F1
#
_cell.length_a   1.000
_cell.length_b   1.000
_cell.length_c   1.000
_cell.angle_alpha   90.00
_cell.angle_beta   90.00
_cell.angle_gamma   90.00
#
_symmetry.space_group_name_H-M   'P 1'
#
loop_
_entity.id
_entity.type
_entity.pdbx_description
1 polymer ?
#
loop_
_entity_poly.entity_id
_entity_poly.type
_entity_poly.pdbx_seq_one_letter_code
_entity_poly.pdbx_strand_id
1 'polypeptide(L)'
;MKGATTIQERLKDLRVERHLKLEELEAATGISSSALGSYENDKNNNKEINHGSLLKLAKFYGVSVDYILCLTENREQANTPLTELHLSDEMVALLKSGRINNRLLCELATHKDFIKFLADIEVYVDGIASMQIQNLNSIVDTVRHEIIERYRPGEDDPYLQILQAAHIEDDEYFSHMIQDDISAIVRDIRAAHKSDSESAPPTTIAEELKRDLEDVANFKGSPLEKQAALYCKRLGINYNKLSDVEFRQLVHILEKSKLFKSYVSQRKKRK
;
A
#
# COMPACT_ATOMS: atom_id res chain seq x y z
N MET A 1 12.41 3.80 -1.65
CA MET A 1 12.96 2.49 -2.08
C MET A 1 11.93 1.43 -1.77
N LYS A 2 11.60 0.53 -2.69
CA LYS A 2 10.75 -0.63 -2.34
C LYS A 2 11.57 -1.50 -1.39
N GLY A 3 11.11 -1.71 -0.15
CA GLY A 3 11.71 -2.70 0.73
C GLY A 3 11.39 -4.07 0.15
N ALA A 4 12.41 -4.81 -0.29
CA ALA A 4 12.18 -6.13 -0.87
C ALA A 4 11.61 -7.06 0.21
N THR A 5 10.52 -7.73 -0.12
CA THR A 5 9.80 -8.65 0.77
C THR A 5 10.52 -9.99 0.92
N THR A 6 11.44 -10.31 0.01
CA THR A 6 12.25 -11.54 0.01
C THR A 6 13.72 -11.27 -0.38
N ILE A 7 14.60 -12.22 -0.06
CA ILE A 7 16.03 -12.19 -0.43
C ILE A 7 16.18 -12.15 -1.97
N GLN A 8 15.33 -12.89 -2.67
CA GLN A 8 15.32 -13.01 -4.12
C GLN A 8 14.99 -11.66 -4.78
N GLU A 9 13.93 -11.00 -4.31
CA GLU A 9 13.58 -9.64 -4.73
C GLU A 9 14.70 -8.65 -4.41
N ARG A 10 15.30 -8.73 -3.21
CA ARG A 10 16.40 -7.84 -2.80
C ARG A 10 17.58 -7.92 -3.76
N LEU A 11 17.99 -9.13 -4.12
CA LEU A 11 19.10 -9.38 -5.05
C LEU A 11 18.78 -8.86 -6.46
N LYS A 12 17.55 -9.08 -6.91
CA LYS A 12 17.08 -8.60 -8.21
C LYS A 12 17.03 -7.08 -8.25
N ASP A 13 16.52 -6.45 -7.20
CA ASP A 13 16.45 -4.99 -7.08
C ASP A 13 17.85 -4.37 -7.08
N LEU A 14 18.80 -4.93 -6.30
CA LEU A 14 20.19 -4.49 -6.30
C LEU A 14 20.86 -4.54 -7.68
N ARG A 15 20.53 -5.56 -8.49
CA ARG A 15 21.03 -5.67 -9.87
C ARG A 15 20.35 -4.65 -10.80
N VAL A 16 19.02 -4.55 -10.73
CA VAL A 16 18.22 -3.67 -11.60
C VAL A 16 18.51 -2.20 -11.33
N GLU A 17 18.73 -1.82 -10.07
CA GLU A 17 19.11 -0.46 -9.67
C GLU A 17 20.42 -0.02 -10.31
N ARG A 18 21.35 -0.95 -10.53
CA ARG A 18 22.62 -0.69 -11.22
C ARG A 18 22.55 -0.89 -12.74
N HIS A 19 21.36 -1.15 -13.28
CA HIS A 19 21.12 -1.43 -14.71
C HIS A 19 21.95 -2.58 -15.29
N LEU A 20 22.28 -3.58 -14.46
CA LEU A 20 23.15 -4.70 -14.85
C LEU A 20 22.35 -5.88 -15.43
N LYS A 21 22.89 -6.53 -16.46
CA LYS A 21 22.48 -7.86 -16.90
C LYS A 21 23.15 -8.94 -16.05
N LEU A 22 22.59 -10.16 -16.07
CA LEU A 22 23.17 -11.30 -15.33
C LEU A 22 24.60 -11.62 -15.79
N GLU A 23 24.87 -11.49 -17.09
CA GLU A 23 26.19 -11.72 -17.69
C GLU A 23 27.23 -10.71 -17.21
N GLU A 24 26.82 -9.45 -17.01
CA GLU A 24 27.69 -8.38 -16.50
C GLU A 24 27.97 -8.57 -15.00
N LEU A 25 26.96 -9.01 -14.25
CA LEU A 25 27.12 -9.36 -12.85
C LEU A 25 28.00 -10.60 -12.65
N GLU A 26 27.90 -11.58 -13.56
CA GLU A 26 28.79 -12.74 -13.60
C GLU A 26 30.24 -12.31 -13.83
N ALA A 27 30.49 -11.45 -14.82
CA ALA A 27 31.83 -10.93 -15.09
C ALA A 27 32.43 -10.19 -13.88
N ALA A 28 31.61 -9.47 -13.11
CA ALA A 28 32.06 -8.70 -11.95
C ALA A 28 32.25 -9.53 -10.67
N THR A 29 31.41 -10.54 -10.43
CA THR A 29 31.39 -11.31 -9.17
C THR A 29 32.02 -12.69 -9.31
N GLY A 30 32.16 -13.20 -10.54
CA GLY A 30 32.57 -14.56 -10.83
C GLY A 30 31.56 -15.61 -10.37
N ILE A 31 30.28 -15.25 -10.27
CA ILE A 31 29.16 -16.15 -9.97
C ILE A 31 28.42 -16.39 -11.29
N SER A 32 28.16 -17.64 -11.67
CA SER A 32 27.56 -17.93 -12.97
C SER A 32 26.18 -17.29 -13.13
N SER A 33 25.84 -16.82 -14.34
CA SER A 33 24.54 -16.23 -14.66
C SER A 33 23.38 -17.16 -14.33
N SER A 34 23.59 -18.47 -14.43
CA SER A 34 22.63 -19.50 -14.04
C SER A 34 22.41 -19.59 -12.52
N ALA A 35 23.46 -19.37 -11.72
CA ALA A 35 23.36 -19.31 -10.27
C ALA A 35 22.69 -18.00 -9.83
N LEU A 36 23.13 -16.87 -10.36
CA LEU A 36 22.55 -15.54 -10.12
C LEU A 36 21.06 -15.51 -10.47
N GLY A 37 20.70 -15.94 -11.68
CA GLY A 37 19.29 -16.01 -12.11
C GLY A 37 18.45 -16.98 -11.28
N SER A 38 19.09 -17.94 -10.61
CA SER A 38 18.40 -18.81 -9.67
C SER A 38 18.31 -18.25 -8.25
N TYR A 39 19.22 -17.35 -7.86
CA TYR A 39 19.16 -16.61 -6.59
C TYR A 39 18.12 -15.49 -6.63
N GLU A 40 17.85 -14.91 -7.81
CA GLU A 40 16.84 -13.86 -8.02
C GLU A 40 15.43 -14.41 -8.32
N ASN A 41 15.24 -15.73 -8.35
CA ASN A 41 13.98 -16.34 -8.76
C ASN A 41 13.10 -16.66 -7.54
N ASP A 42 12.04 -15.88 -7.35
CA ASP A 42 11.06 -16.02 -6.26
C ASP A 42 10.33 -17.38 -6.25
N LYS A 43 10.36 -18.13 -7.35
CA LYS A 43 9.78 -19.49 -7.43
C LYS A 43 10.72 -20.58 -6.87
N ASN A 44 11.99 -20.24 -6.62
CA ASN A 44 13.02 -21.14 -6.11
C ASN A 44 13.35 -20.81 -4.64
N ASN A 45 12.33 -20.80 -3.76
CA ASN A 45 12.51 -20.53 -2.32
C ASN A 45 13.47 -21.48 -1.58
N ASN A 46 13.88 -22.60 -2.19
CA ASN A 46 14.72 -23.61 -1.55
C ASN A 46 16.19 -23.59 -2.01
N LYS A 47 16.59 -22.67 -2.90
CA LYS A 47 17.98 -22.67 -3.36
C LYS A 47 18.86 -21.84 -2.43
N GLU A 48 19.68 -22.53 -1.66
CA GLU A 48 20.62 -21.91 -0.74
C GLU A 48 21.69 -21.11 -1.50
N ILE A 49 21.93 -19.89 -1.04
CA ILE A 49 23.05 -19.07 -1.49
C ILE A 49 24.24 -19.43 -0.61
N ASN A 50 25.32 -19.93 -1.20
CA ASN A 50 26.50 -20.24 -0.40
C ASN A 50 27.12 -18.95 0.18
N HIS A 51 27.75 -19.08 1.35
CA HIS A 51 28.37 -17.96 2.07
C HIS A 51 29.40 -17.19 1.22
N GLY A 52 30.16 -17.87 0.37
CA GLY A 52 31.14 -17.23 -0.52
C GLY A 52 30.49 -16.31 -1.56
N SER A 53 29.32 -16.69 -2.08
CA SER A 53 28.55 -15.91 -3.05
C SER A 53 27.90 -14.71 -2.37
N LEU A 54 27.37 -14.89 -1.16
CA LEU A 54 26.86 -13.79 -0.33
C LEU A 54 27.93 -12.73 -0.07
N LEU A 55 29.14 -13.14 0.33
CA LEU A 55 30.25 -12.20 0.57
C LEU A 55 30.68 -11.45 -0.68
N LYS A 56 30.72 -12.12 -1.84
CA LYS A 56 31.03 -11.49 -3.13
C LYS A 56 29.98 -10.47 -3.53
N LEU A 57 28.70 -10.80 -3.37
CA LEU A 57 27.57 -9.91 -3.67
C LEU A 57 27.56 -8.71 -2.73
N ALA A 58 27.73 -8.93 -1.41
CA ALA A 58 27.84 -7.87 -0.40
C ALA A 58 28.96 -6.89 -0.74
N LYS A 59 30.16 -7.41 -1.06
CA LYS A 59 31.30 -6.60 -1.47
C LYS A 59 31.05 -5.84 -2.77
N PHE A 60 30.43 -6.47 -3.77
CA PHE A 60 30.15 -5.84 -5.06
C PHE A 60 29.13 -4.70 -4.93
N TYR A 61 28.06 -4.92 -4.16
CA TYR A 61 27.01 -3.93 -3.95
C TYR A 61 27.33 -2.89 -2.89
N GLY A 62 28.40 -3.08 -2.10
CA GLY A 62 28.78 -2.17 -1.01
C GLY A 62 27.78 -2.17 0.14
N VAL A 63 27.15 -3.32 0.41
CA VAL A 63 26.09 -3.49 1.41
C VAL A 63 26.48 -4.57 2.43
N SER A 64 25.83 -4.61 3.59
CA SER A 64 26.02 -5.69 4.56
C SER A 64 25.37 -7.00 4.08
N VAL A 65 25.86 -8.14 4.58
CA VAL A 65 25.21 -9.44 4.36
C VAL A 65 23.80 -9.43 4.96
N ASP A 66 23.63 -8.80 6.13
CA ASP A 66 22.34 -8.62 6.80
C ASP A 66 21.33 -7.89 5.89
N TYR A 67 21.77 -6.90 5.11
CA TYR A 67 20.93 -6.20 4.16
C TYR A 67 20.48 -7.10 3.01
N ILE A 68 21.39 -7.91 2.45
CA ILE A 68 21.05 -8.88 1.40
C ILE A 68 20.04 -9.92 1.91
N LEU A 69 20.22 -10.38 3.15
CA LEU A 69 19.35 -11.37 3.78
C LEU A 69 18.03 -10.77 4.29
N CYS A 70 17.75 -9.49 4.01
CA CYS A 70 16.56 -8.78 4.49
C CYS A 70 16.40 -8.78 6.02
N LEU A 71 17.52 -8.87 6.75
CA LEU A 71 17.58 -8.70 8.21
C LEU A 71 17.63 -7.22 8.61
N THR A 72 18.00 -6.35 7.68
CA THR A 72 18.01 -4.90 7.87
C THR A 72 17.66 -4.19 6.55
N GLU A 73 16.97 -3.05 6.66
CA GLU A 73 16.77 -2.11 5.54
C GLU A 73 17.91 -1.08 5.42
N ASN A 74 18.87 -1.09 6.35
CA ASN A 74 20.00 -0.19 6.33
C ASN A 74 21.05 -0.68 5.34
N ARG A 75 21.17 0.05 4.23
CA ARG A 75 22.09 -0.27 3.13
C ARG A 75 23.56 -0.08 3.54
N GLU A 76 23.83 0.96 4.31
CA GLU A 76 25.15 1.26 4.86
C GLU A 76 25.30 0.63 6.24
N GLN A 77 26.50 0.12 6.58
CA GLN A 77 26.85 -0.27 7.95
C GLN A 77 27.05 1.00 8.79
N ALA A 78 25.95 1.68 9.08
CA ALA A 78 25.94 2.86 9.91
C ALA A 78 25.95 2.43 11.38
N ASN A 79 27.12 2.41 12.00
CA ASN A 79 27.24 2.61 13.44
C ASN A 79 26.95 4.09 13.76
N THR A 80 25.85 4.66 13.25
CA THR A 80 25.40 5.99 13.67
C THR A 80 25.03 5.85 15.14
N PRO A 81 25.72 6.55 16.05
CA PRO A 81 25.34 6.55 17.45
C PRO A 81 23.88 6.97 17.56
N LEU A 82 23.05 6.18 18.26
CA LEU A 82 21.65 6.52 18.53
C LEU A 82 21.47 7.95 19.09
N THR A 83 22.51 8.46 19.77
CA THR A 83 22.62 9.83 20.27
C THR A 83 22.42 10.90 19.18
N GLU A 84 22.89 10.67 17.95
CA GLU A 84 22.77 11.62 16.84
C GLU A 84 21.35 11.70 16.27
N LEU A 85 20.50 10.70 16.57
CA LEU A 85 19.10 10.65 16.14
C LEU A 85 18.16 11.38 17.12
N HIS A 86 18.66 11.84 18.27
CA HIS A 86 17.88 12.51 19.32
C HIS A 86 16.61 11.75 19.75
N LEU A 87 16.61 10.42 19.64
CA LEU A 87 15.50 9.58 20.05
C LEU A 87 15.53 9.35 21.57
N SER A 88 14.38 9.44 22.21
CA SER A 88 14.24 9.05 23.62
C SER A 88 14.31 7.53 23.78
N ASP A 89 14.66 7.05 24.98
CA ASP A 89 14.69 5.62 25.30
C ASP A 89 13.31 4.96 25.08
N GLU A 90 12.22 5.68 25.35
CA GLU A 90 10.86 5.22 25.09
C GLU A 90 10.59 5.03 23.59
N MET A 91 11.04 5.96 22.74
CA MET A 91 10.89 5.85 21.29
C MET A 91 11.72 4.68 20.73
N VAL A 92 12.95 4.49 21.24
CA VAL A 92 13.79 3.33 20.88
C VAL A 92 13.12 2.03 21.30
N ALA A 93 12.54 1.96 22.50
CA ALA A 93 11.80 0.80 22.96
C ALA A 93 10.55 0.52 22.10
N LEU A 94 9.81 1.57 21.72
CA LEU A 94 8.65 1.45 20.84
C LEU A 94 9.04 0.89 19.47
N LEU A 95 10.08 1.44 18.84
CA LEU A 95 10.59 0.97 17.54
C LEU A 95 11.05 -0.50 17.60
N LYS A 96 11.63 -0.94 18.73
CA LYS A 96 12.05 -2.33 18.94
C LYS A 96 10.91 -3.29 19.31
N SER A 97 9.80 -2.77 19.83
CA SER A 97 8.73 -3.59 20.42
C SER A 97 7.93 -4.43 19.41
N GLY A 98 8.02 -4.12 18.11
CA GLY A 98 7.18 -4.73 17.07
C GLY A 98 5.69 -4.34 17.17
N ARG A 99 5.32 -3.42 18.07
CA ARG A 99 3.94 -2.94 18.26
C ARG A 99 3.47 -1.97 17.18
N ILE A 100 4.42 -1.40 16.43
CA ILE A 100 4.16 -0.45 15.34
C ILE A 100 4.72 -1.00 14.03
N ASN A 101 4.04 -0.66 12.93
CA ASN A 101 4.52 -1.00 11.59
C ASN A 101 5.66 -0.05 11.21
N ASN A 102 6.90 -0.44 11.54
CA ASN A 102 8.10 0.35 11.26
C ASN A 102 8.26 0.65 9.76
N ARG A 103 7.84 -0.26 8.87
CA ARG A 103 7.86 0.00 7.42
C ARG A 103 6.97 1.18 7.07
N LEU A 104 5.72 1.17 7.53
CA LEU A 104 4.78 2.27 7.28
C LEU A 104 5.26 3.58 7.92
N LEU A 105 5.83 3.53 9.12
CA LEU A 105 6.43 4.70 9.77
C LEU A 105 7.56 5.29 8.91
N CYS A 106 8.44 4.45 8.37
CA CYS A 106 9.50 4.90 7.47
C CYS A 106 8.93 5.50 6.17
N GLU A 107 7.91 4.90 5.58
CA GLU A 107 7.25 5.43 4.38
C GLU A 107 6.61 6.80 4.65
N LEU A 108 5.99 6.98 5.82
CA LEU A 108 5.47 8.27 6.27
C LEU A 108 6.59 9.30 6.44
N ALA A 109 7.63 8.94 7.21
CA ALA A 109 8.72 9.85 7.56
C ALA A 109 9.62 10.24 6.37
N THR A 110 9.66 9.40 5.32
CA THR A 110 10.45 9.65 4.11
C THR A 110 9.64 10.26 2.96
N HIS A 111 8.36 10.56 3.19
CA HIS A 111 7.54 11.25 2.20
C HIS A 111 8.05 12.66 1.95
N LYS A 112 8.04 13.11 0.69
CA LYS A 112 8.54 14.43 0.25
C LYS A 112 7.92 15.60 1.04
N ASP A 113 6.66 15.48 1.42
CA ASP A 113 5.89 16.51 2.12
C ASP A 113 5.92 16.35 3.65
N PHE A 114 6.60 15.33 4.19
CA PHE A 114 6.63 15.06 5.63
C PHE A 114 7.32 16.18 6.43
N ILE A 115 8.36 16.80 5.85
CA ILE A 115 9.04 17.93 6.49
C ILE A 115 8.11 19.14 6.60
N LYS A 116 7.34 19.43 5.54
CA LYS A 116 6.31 20.49 5.57
C LYS A 116 5.26 20.18 6.65
N PHE A 117 4.74 18.96 6.65
CA PHE A 117 3.75 18.51 7.63
C PHE A 117 4.26 18.65 9.08
N LEU A 118 5.51 18.29 9.37
CA LEU A 118 6.10 18.48 10.69
C LEU A 118 6.24 19.96 11.06
N ALA A 119 6.66 20.81 10.12
CA ALA A 119 6.72 22.24 10.36
C ALA A 119 5.33 22.84 10.64
N ASP A 120 4.30 22.39 9.92
CA ASP A 120 2.91 22.81 10.13
C ASP A 120 2.35 22.34 11.48
N ILE A 121 2.76 21.16 11.97
CA ILE A 121 2.50 20.72 13.35
C ILE A 121 3.24 21.60 14.36
N GLU A 122 4.52 21.89 14.14
CA GLU A 122 5.33 22.72 15.04
C GLU A 122 4.71 24.12 15.19
N VAL A 123 4.27 24.74 14.09
CA VAL A 123 3.54 26.02 14.09
C VAL A 123 2.29 25.99 14.98
N TYR A 124 1.54 24.90 14.95
CA TYR A 124 0.35 24.73 15.78
C TYR A 124 0.70 24.49 17.26
N VAL A 125 1.65 23.59 17.52
CA VAL A 125 2.05 23.19 18.89
C VAL A 125 2.72 24.34 19.63
N ASP A 126 3.59 25.11 18.96
CA ASP A 126 4.31 26.23 19.57
C ASP A 126 3.40 27.44 19.82
N GLY A 127 2.20 27.48 19.23
CA GLY A 127 1.16 28.47 19.51
C GLY A 127 1.50 29.91 19.10
N ILE A 128 2.65 30.15 18.47
CA ILE A 128 3.08 31.49 18.01
C ILE A 128 2.08 32.03 16.99
N ALA A 129 1.58 31.18 16.10
CA ALA A 129 0.60 31.57 15.08
C ALA A 129 -0.81 31.76 15.68
N SER A 130 -1.21 30.93 16.67
CA SER A 130 -2.44 31.10 17.45
C SER A 130 -2.47 32.47 18.14
N MET A 131 -1.35 32.90 18.75
CA MET A 131 -1.25 34.23 19.36
C MET A 131 -1.51 35.36 18.36
N GLN A 132 -1.05 35.24 17.12
CA GLN A 132 -1.31 36.26 16.08
C GLN A 132 -2.79 36.29 15.66
N ILE A 133 -3.42 35.13 15.52
CA ILE A 133 -4.86 35.03 15.24
C ILE A 133 -5.68 35.67 16.37
N GLN A 134 -5.34 35.37 17.62
CA GLN A 134 -6.01 35.95 18.79
C GLN A 134 -5.84 37.48 18.86
N ASN A 135 -4.66 38.01 18.51
CA ASN A 135 -4.45 39.44 18.40
C ASN A 135 -5.34 40.08 17.33
N LEU A 136 -5.48 39.44 16.16
CA LEU A 136 -6.36 39.92 15.09
C LEU A 136 -7.83 39.91 15.52
N ASN A 137 -8.28 38.82 16.13
CA ASN A 137 -9.63 38.71 16.70
C ASN A 137 -9.89 39.82 17.73
N SER A 138 -8.91 40.08 18.61
CA SER A 138 -9.01 41.15 19.62
C SER A 138 -9.15 42.55 19.01
N ILE A 139 -8.50 42.82 17.87
CA ILE A 139 -8.66 44.07 17.12
C ILE A 139 -10.08 44.16 16.55
N VAL A 140 -10.58 43.08 15.96
CA VAL A 140 -11.96 43.01 15.45
C VAL A 140 -12.98 43.28 16.57
N ASP A 141 -12.80 42.66 17.73
CA ASP A 141 -13.62 42.89 18.91
C ASP A 141 -13.59 44.34 19.39
N THR A 142 -12.40 44.95 19.41
CA THR A 142 -12.23 46.35 19.81
C THR A 142 -12.99 47.29 18.87
N VAL A 143 -12.83 47.11 17.55
CA VAL A 143 -13.53 47.92 16.54
C VAL A 143 -15.04 47.71 16.64
N ARG A 144 -15.49 46.46 16.78
CA ARG A 144 -16.89 46.11 16.96
C ARG A 144 -17.47 46.79 18.20
N HIS A 145 -16.74 46.77 19.32
CA HIS A 145 -17.14 47.42 20.57
C HIS A 145 -17.28 48.94 20.41
N GLU A 146 -16.30 49.62 19.80
CA GLU A 146 -16.37 51.06 19.54
C GLU A 146 -17.58 51.46 18.67
N ILE A 147 -17.91 50.64 17.66
CA ILE A 147 -19.08 50.88 16.79
C ILE A 147 -20.37 50.79 17.61
N ILE A 148 -20.50 49.77 18.46
CA ILE A 148 -21.68 49.58 19.31
C ILE A 148 -21.85 50.75 20.27
N GLU A 149 -20.79 51.18 20.95
CA GLU A 149 -20.85 52.29 21.91
C GLU A 149 -21.23 53.62 21.26
N ARG A 150 -20.63 53.96 20.12
CA ARG A 150 -20.80 55.28 19.48
C ARG A 150 -22.11 55.40 18.70
N TYR A 151 -22.51 54.33 18.02
CA TYR A 151 -23.61 54.41 17.03
C TYR A 151 -24.88 53.69 17.46
N ARG A 152 -24.81 52.82 18.48
CA ARG A 152 -25.94 52.00 18.97
C ARG A 152 -26.79 51.40 17.83
N PRO A 153 -26.16 50.68 16.89
CA PRO A 153 -26.87 50.04 15.79
C PRO A 153 -27.88 49.00 16.33
N GLY A 154 -28.88 48.65 15.52
CA GLY A 154 -29.84 47.61 15.86
C GLY A 154 -29.20 46.22 15.97
N GLU A 155 -29.86 45.28 16.66
CA GLU A 155 -29.33 43.93 16.88
C GLU A 155 -29.01 43.17 15.58
N ASP A 156 -29.76 43.43 14.50
CA ASP A 156 -29.59 42.80 13.19
C ASP A 156 -28.73 43.64 12.22
N ASP A 157 -27.82 44.47 12.73
CA ASP A 157 -26.96 45.29 11.87
C ASP A 157 -26.02 44.39 11.02
N PRO A 158 -26.08 44.46 9.68
CA PRO A 158 -25.27 43.62 8.80
C PRO A 158 -23.76 43.79 8.97
N TYR A 159 -23.29 44.99 9.32
CA TYR A 159 -21.86 45.26 9.50
C TYR A 159 -21.32 44.62 10.78
N LEU A 160 -22.11 44.58 11.85
CA LEU A 160 -21.75 43.84 13.07
C LEU A 160 -21.66 42.33 12.82
N GLN A 161 -22.54 41.78 11.99
CA GLN A 161 -22.47 40.36 11.60
C GLN A 161 -21.22 40.06 10.78
N ILE A 162 -20.84 40.95 9.85
CA ILE A 162 -19.60 40.81 9.06
C ILE A 162 -18.36 40.80 9.98
N LEU A 163 -18.29 41.71 10.97
CA LEU A 163 -17.19 41.74 11.93
C LEU A 163 -17.15 40.47 12.79
N GLN A 164 -18.31 39.94 13.19
CA GLN A 164 -18.35 38.66 13.91
C GLN A 164 -17.79 37.52 13.05
N ALA A 165 -18.18 37.45 11.78
CA ALA A 165 -17.72 36.43 10.84
C ALA A 165 -16.24 36.57 10.44
N ALA A 166 -15.60 37.71 10.74
CA ALA A 166 -14.17 37.91 10.47
C ALA A 166 -13.26 37.21 11.49
N HIS A 167 -13.83 36.65 12.57
CA HIS A 167 -13.07 35.87 13.54
C HIS A 167 -12.53 34.60 12.90
N ILE A 168 -11.29 34.27 13.25
CA ILE A 168 -10.68 32.99 12.89
C ILE A 168 -10.57 32.17 14.16
N GLU A 169 -11.18 30.98 14.16
CA GLU A 169 -10.95 29.98 15.19
C GLU A 169 -9.62 29.29 14.87
N ASP A 170 -8.61 29.55 15.68
CA ASP A 170 -7.23 29.09 15.49
C ASP A 170 -7.15 27.56 15.47
N ASP A 171 -7.78 26.90 16.43
CA ASP A 171 -7.82 25.43 16.51
C ASP A 171 -8.42 24.80 15.25
N GLU A 172 -9.53 25.34 14.73
CA GLU A 172 -10.18 24.85 13.50
C GLU A 172 -9.27 25.08 12.28
N TYR A 173 -8.69 26.29 12.18
CA TYR A 173 -7.79 26.67 11.08
C TYR A 173 -6.57 25.73 10.99
N PHE A 174 -5.84 25.55 12.09
CA PHE A 174 -4.64 24.70 12.08
C PHE A 174 -4.97 23.22 11.97
N SER A 175 -6.07 22.76 12.59
CA SER A 175 -6.51 21.37 12.48
C SER A 175 -6.79 20.99 11.03
N HIS A 176 -7.46 21.85 10.27
CA HIS A 176 -7.71 21.61 8.85
C HIS A 176 -6.44 21.58 8.01
N MET A 177 -5.52 22.53 8.26
CA MET A 177 -4.23 22.57 7.58
C MET A 177 -3.43 21.27 7.78
N ILE A 178 -3.31 20.82 9.03
CA ILE A 178 -2.61 19.57 9.39
C ILE A 178 -3.33 18.35 8.80
N GLN A 179 -4.66 18.34 8.83
CA GLN A 179 -5.48 17.26 8.28
C GLN A 179 -5.30 17.11 6.77
N ASP A 180 -5.24 18.21 6.04
CA ASP A 180 -5.06 18.21 4.59
C ASP A 180 -3.68 17.64 4.21
N ASP A 181 -2.63 18.05 4.92
CA ASP A 181 -1.28 17.54 4.71
C ASP A 181 -1.17 16.03 4.97
N ILE A 182 -1.63 15.56 6.14
CA ILE A 182 -1.56 14.12 6.44
C ILE A 182 -2.42 13.30 5.48
N SER A 183 -3.57 13.85 5.06
CA SER A 183 -4.46 13.20 4.09
C SER A 183 -3.80 13.06 2.73
N ALA A 184 -3.04 14.06 2.28
CA ALA A 184 -2.28 14.01 1.05
C ALA A 184 -1.20 12.91 1.12
N ILE A 185 -0.39 12.91 2.19
CA ILE A 185 0.68 11.92 2.39
C ILE A 185 0.11 10.49 2.40
N VAL A 186 -0.95 10.25 3.17
CA VAL A 186 -1.56 8.90 3.27
C VAL A 186 -2.15 8.44 1.94
N ARG A 187 -2.73 9.34 1.13
CA ARG A 187 -3.24 9.01 -0.21
C ARG A 187 -2.12 8.61 -1.16
N ASP A 188 -0.99 9.31 -1.12
CA ASP A 188 0.18 9.00 -1.95
C ASP A 188 0.80 7.65 -1.57
N ILE A 189 0.96 7.39 -0.27
CA ILE A 189 1.40 6.08 0.23
C ILE A 189 0.44 4.98 -0.24
N ARG A 190 -0.87 5.15 -0.03
CA ARG A 190 -1.87 4.17 -0.49
C ARG A 190 -1.78 3.94 -2.00
N ALA A 191 -1.56 4.99 -2.80
CA ALA A 191 -1.42 4.86 -4.24
C ALA A 191 -0.20 4.03 -4.63
N ALA A 192 0.94 4.21 -3.94
CA ALA A 192 2.15 3.41 -4.14
C ALA A 192 1.94 1.92 -3.78
N HIS A 193 1.07 1.62 -2.82
CA HIS A 193 0.77 0.26 -2.35
C HIS A 193 -0.29 -0.49 -3.20
N LYS A 194 -1.00 0.19 -4.12
CA LYS A 194 -2.07 -0.44 -4.94
C LYS A 194 -1.62 -1.67 -5.75
N SER A 195 -0.32 -1.82 -6.00
CA SER A 195 0.25 -2.95 -6.75
C SER A 195 0.89 -4.03 -5.86
N ASP A 196 0.91 -3.86 -4.54
CA ASP A 196 1.53 -4.84 -3.63
C ASP A 196 0.66 -6.10 -3.53
N SER A 197 1.28 -7.28 -3.48
CA SER A 197 0.57 -8.58 -3.58
C SER A 197 -0.37 -8.89 -2.41
N GLU A 198 -0.23 -8.13 -1.32
CA GLU A 198 -1.08 -8.15 -0.11
C GLU A 198 -2.27 -7.18 -0.21
N SER A 199 -2.30 -6.31 -1.22
CA SER A 199 -3.45 -5.44 -1.47
C SER A 199 -4.66 -6.25 -1.90
N ALA A 200 -5.84 -5.88 -1.39
CA ALA A 200 -7.10 -6.50 -1.78
C ALA A 200 -7.19 -6.57 -3.32
N PRO A 201 -7.64 -7.71 -3.89
CA PRO A 201 -7.65 -7.90 -5.33
C PRO A 201 -8.34 -6.71 -6.01
N PRO A 202 -7.79 -6.22 -7.13
CA PRO A 202 -8.27 -5.00 -7.79
C PRO A 202 -9.68 -5.15 -8.34
N THR A 203 -10.17 -6.39 -8.45
CA THR A 203 -11.51 -6.74 -8.89
C THR A 203 -12.40 -7.06 -7.72
N THR A 204 -13.54 -6.38 -7.66
CA THR A 204 -14.59 -6.75 -6.70
C THR A 204 -15.17 -8.13 -7.08
N ILE A 205 -15.72 -8.85 -6.09
CA ILE A 205 -16.43 -10.12 -6.31
C ILE A 205 -17.52 -9.97 -7.40
N ALA A 206 -18.12 -8.78 -7.51
CA ALA A 206 -19.11 -8.46 -8.53
C ALA A 206 -18.53 -8.38 -9.95
N GLU A 207 -17.33 -7.82 -10.11
CA GLU A 207 -16.65 -7.74 -11.41
C GLU A 207 -16.13 -9.09 -11.88
N GLU A 208 -15.62 -9.92 -10.96
CA GLU A 208 -15.26 -11.31 -11.24
C GLU A 208 -16.49 -12.12 -11.66
N LEU A 209 -17.61 -11.97 -10.93
CA LEU A 209 -18.87 -12.61 -11.27
C LEU A 209 -19.37 -12.17 -12.65
N LYS A 210 -19.27 -10.89 -12.99
CA LYS A 210 -19.67 -10.36 -14.29
C LYS A 210 -18.82 -10.96 -15.43
N ARG A 211 -17.49 -10.99 -15.28
CA ARG A 211 -16.58 -11.60 -16.26
C ARG A 211 -16.84 -13.10 -16.41
N ASP A 212 -17.09 -13.80 -15.31
CA ASP A 212 -17.46 -15.22 -15.33
C ASP A 212 -18.76 -15.47 -16.10
N LEU A 213 -19.77 -14.62 -15.93
CA LEU A 213 -21.03 -14.71 -16.67
C LEU A 213 -20.86 -14.40 -18.17
N GLU A 214 -20.05 -13.39 -18.51
CA GLU A 214 -19.71 -13.04 -19.90
C GLU A 214 -18.94 -14.17 -20.60
N ASP A 215 -17.97 -14.78 -19.91
CA ASP A 215 -17.20 -15.90 -20.45
C ASP A 215 -18.07 -17.14 -20.68
N VAL A 216 -19.01 -17.43 -19.78
CA VAL A 216 -19.98 -18.53 -19.95
C VAL A 216 -20.94 -18.28 -21.11
N ALA A 217 -21.35 -17.02 -21.32
CA ALA A 217 -22.17 -16.64 -22.47
C ALA A 217 -21.41 -16.90 -23.78
N ASN A 218 -20.13 -16.54 -23.83
CA ASN A 218 -19.25 -16.68 -24.99
C ASN A 218 -18.69 -18.10 -25.20
N PHE A 219 -18.70 -18.95 -24.18
CA PHE A 219 -18.22 -20.33 -24.28
C PHE A 219 -19.05 -21.14 -25.29
N LYS A 220 -18.38 -21.78 -26.26
CA LYS A 220 -19.02 -22.63 -27.27
C LYS A 220 -19.10 -24.06 -26.75
N GLY A 221 -20.31 -24.53 -26.45
CA GLY A 221 -20.56 -25.87 -25.92
C GLY A 221 -22.00 -26.06 -25.49
N SER A 222 -22.34 -27.27 -25.09
CA SER A 222 -23.62 -27.61 -24.48
C SER A 222 -23.83 -26.84 -23.16
N PRO A 223 -25.08 -26.67 -22.70
CA PRO A 223 -25.37 -26.01 -21.42
C PRO A 223 -24.63 -26.63 -20.22
N LEU A 224 -24.39 -27.94 -20.28
CA LEU A 224 -23.70 -28.71 -19.25
C LEU A 224 -22.18 -28.44 -19.26
N GLU A 225 -21.57 -28.35 -20.45
CA GLU A 225 -20.15 -27.97 -20.60
C GLU A 225 -19.91 -26.52 -20.19
N LYS A 226 -20.82 -25.60 -20.54
CA LYS A 226 -20.81 -24.20 -20.08
C LYS A 226 -20.83 -24.11 -18.56
N GLN A 227 -21.68 -24.91 -17.92
CA GLN A 227 -21.82 -24.93 -16.47
C GLN A 227 -20.59 -25.55 -15.78
N ALA A 228 -20.06 -26.64 -16.31
CA ALA A 228 -18.81 -27.24 -15.82
C ALA A 228 -17.63 -26.27 -15.95
N ALA A 229 -17.50 -25.57 -17.08
CA ALA A 229 -16.45 -24.56 -17.30
C ALA A 229 -16.51 -23.41 -16.28
N LEU A 230 -17.71 -22.94 -15.93
CA LEU A 230 -17.91 -21.92 -14.88
C LEU A 230 -17.40 -22.41 -13.51
N TYR A 231 -17.76 -23.63 -13.12
CA TYR A 231 -17.31 -24.19 -11.84
C TYR A 231 -15.80 -24.44 -11.82
N CYS A 232 -15.23 -24.95 -12.92
CA CYS A 232 -13.79 -25.11 -13.06
C CYS A 232 -13.08 -23.77 -12.87
N LYS A 233 -13.55 -22.71 -13.54
CA LYS A 233 -12.94 -21.38 -13.46
C LYS A 233 -12.97 -20.82 -12.04
N ARG A 234 -14.10 -20.92 -11.33
CA ARG A 234 -14.21 -20.51 -9.92
C ARG A 234 -13.32 -21.29 -8.97
N LEU A 235 -13.03 -22.55 -9.29
CA LEU A 235 -12.15 -23.41 -8.52
C LEU A 235 -10.67 -23.29 -8.95
N GLY A 236 -10.35 -22.39 -9.90
CA GLY A 236 -9.00 -22.24 -10.45
C GLY A 236 -8.54 -23.40 -11.34
N ILE A 237 -9.46 -24.25 -11.78
CA ILE A 237 -9.21 -25.43 -12.62
C ILE A 237 -9.31 -25.02 -14.10
N ASN A 238 -8.29 -25.35 -14.89
CA ASN A 238 -8.33 -25.12 -16.33
C ASN A 238 -9.18 -26.20 -17.01
N TYR A 239 -10.39 -25.83 -17.45
CA TYR A 239 -11.35 -26.72 -18.13
C TYR A 239 -10.74 -27.47 -19.32
N ASN A 240 -9.92 -26.80 -20.14
CA ASN A 240 -9.33 -27.39 -21.36
C ASN A 240 -8.29 -28.48 -21.07
N LYS A 241 -7.88 -28.64 -19.81
CA LYS A 241 -6.97 -29.70 -19.37
C LYS A 241 -7.68 -30.93 -18.84
N LEU A 242 -9.01 -30.91 -18.72
CA LEU A 242 -9.78 -32.07 -18.30
C LEU A 242 -9.87 -33.10 -19.42
N SER A 243 -9.57 -34.35 -19.10
CA SER A 243 -9.89 -35.49 -19.96
C SER A 243 -11.39 -35.79 -19.95
N ASP A 244 -11.88 -36.54 -20.95
CA ASP A 244 -13.29 -36.95 -21.02
C ASP A 244 -13.78 -37.72 -19.78
N VAL A 245 -12.88 -38.44 -19.12
CA VAL A 245 -13.18 -39.21 -17.90
C VAL A 245 -13.34 -38.26 -16.72
N GLU A 246 -12.41 -37.32 -16.55
CA GLU A 246 -12.44 -36.31 -15.49
C GLU A 246 -13.64 -35.38 -15.65
N PHE A 247 -13.97 -35.00 -16.88
CA PHE A 247 -15.18 -34.22 -17.17
C PHE A 247 -16.46 -34.96 -16.75
N ARG A 248 -16.61 -36.24 -17.10
CA ARG A 248 -17.78 -37.05 -16.69
C ARG A 248 -17.87 -37.20 -15.17
N GLN A 249 -16.74 -37.38 -14.50
CA GLN A 249 -16.69 -37.44 -13.04
C GLN A 249 -17.05 -36.11 -12.39
N LEU A 250 -16.55 -35.00 -12.93
CA LEU A 250 -16.90 -33.64 -12.49
C LEU A 250 -18.39 -33.39 -12.61
N VAL A 251 -19.00 -33.73 -13.75
CA VAL A 251 -20.45 -33.63 -13.95
C VAL A 251 -21.21 -34.46 -12.91
N HIS A 252 -20.80 -35.71 -12.69
CA HIS A 252 -21.44 -36.57 -11.70
C HIS A 252 -21.31 -36.05 -10.26
N ILE A 253 -20.21 -35.36 -9.94
CA ILE A 253 -20.02 -34.67 -8.65
C ILE A 253 -20.95 -33.46 -8.57
N LEU A 254 -21.02 -32.65 -9.63
CA LEU A 254 -21.87 -31.47 -9.68
C LEU A 254 -23.36 -31.83 -9.55
N GLU A 255 -23.80 -32.93 -10.15
CA GLU A 255 -25.18 -33.45 -10.04
C GLU A 255 -25.60 -33.79 -8.59
N LYS A 256 -24.63 -34.04 -7.69
CA LYS A 256 -24.92 -34.28 -6.26
C LYS A 256 -25.18 -32.99 -5.49
N SER A 257 -24.91 -31.83 -6.07
CA SER A 257 -25.13 -30.53 -5.44
C SER A 257 -26.59 -30.10 -5.55
N LYS A 258 -27.18 -29.65 -4.44
CA LYS A 258 -28.53 -29.04 -4.40
C LYS A 258 -28.63 -27.76 -5.24
N LEU A 259 -27.50 -27.14 -5.58
CA LEU A 259 -27.42 -25.91 -6.37
C LEU A 259 -27.28 -26.18 -7.87
N PHE A 260 -27.01 -27.43 -8.26
CA PHE A 260 -26.91 -27.82 -9.66
C PHE A 260 -28.30 -28.15 -10.20
N LYS A 261 -28.87 -27.25 -11.00
CA LYS A 261 -30.13 -27.52 -11.70
C LYS A 261 -29.87 -28.55 -12.80
N SER A 262 -30.24 -29.81 -12.58
CA SER A 262 -30.17 -30.85 -13.59
C SER A 262 -31.10 -30.52 -14.76
N TYR A 263 -30.55 -30.31 -15.95
CA TYR A 263 -31.32 -30.22 -17.21
C TYR A 263 -31.80 -31.59 -17.73
N VAL A 264 -31.87 -32.61 -16.87
CA VAL A 264 -32.28 -33.96 -17.23
C VAL A 264 -33.78 -34.12 -16.95
N SER A 265 -34.63 -33.60 -17.85
CA SER A 265 -35.98 -34.12 -18.13
C SER A 265 -36.79 -33.19 -19.05
N GLN A 266 -36.46 -33.11 -20.34
CA GLN A 266 -37.45 -32.72 -21.38
C GLN A 266 -37.42 -33.62 -22.63
N ARG A 267 -36.88 -34.83 -22.53
CA ARG A 267 -37.02 -35.87 -23.57
C ARG A 267 -37.58 -37.16 -22.97
N LYS A 268 -38.91 -37.20 -22.78
CA LYS A 268 -39.80 -38.37 -22.95
C LYS A 268 -41.17 -38.10 -22.34
N LYS A 269 -42.06 -37.47 -23.11
CA LYS A 269 -43.49 -37.81 -23.13
C LYS A 269 -43.99 -37.64 -24.57
N ARG A 270 -43.82 -38.70 -25.37
CA ARG A 270 -44.68 -39.01 -26.50
C ARG A 270 -45.72 -40.01 -25.96
N LYS A 271 -46.96 -39.55 -25.81
CA LYS A 271 -48.17 -40.32 -26.05
C LYS A 271 -49.04 -39.43 -26.92
#